data_AF-A0A160PSP6-F1
#
_entry.id   AF-A0A160PSP6-F1
#
_cell.length_a   1.000
_cell.length_b   1.000
_cell.length_c   1.000
_cell.angle_alpha   90.00
_cell.angle_beta   90.00
_cell.angle_gamma   90.00
#
_symmetry.space_group_name_H-M   'P 1'
#
loop_
_entity.id
_entity.type
_entity.pdbx_description
1 polymer ?
#
loop_
_entity_poly.entity_id
_entity_poly.type
_entity_poly.pdbx_seq_one_letter_code
_entity_poly.pdbx_strand_id
1 'polypeptide(L)'
;MPQYTITITDEQKAVLKSLTNPHIAAAEHGAITAIEIHDDHDVVVYHVQPDGTLTYERLVEGFHYGWTRFDSEGFEIDADNNRVVDGLRDE
;
A
#
# COMPACT_ATOMS: atom_id res chain seq x y z
N MET A 1 -7.45 29.83 6.33
CA MET A 1 -7.25 28.56 5.62
C MET A 1 -8.16 27.53 6.26
N PRO A 2 -8.91 26.72 5.52
CA PRO A 2 -9.66 25.61 6.11
C PRO A 2 -8.69 24.65 6.80
N GLN A 3 -9.05 24.22 8.00
CA GLN A 3 -8.32 23.21 8.75
C GLN A 3 -9.00 21.87 8.48
N TYR A 4 -8.22 20.89 8.02
CA TYR A 4 -8.67 19.52 7.86
C TYR A 4 -8.09 18.68 8.99
N THR A 5 -8.96 17.93 9.67
CA THR A 5 -8.57 16.96 10.69
C THR A 5 -8.69 15.57 10.10
N ILE A 6 -7.62 14.78 10.21
CA ILE A 6 -7.63 13.36 9.83
C ILE A 6 -7.66 12.56 11.13
N THR A 7 -8.60 11.62 11.23
CA THR A 7 -8.63 10.64 12.32
C THR A 7 -7.89 9.39 11.86
N ILE A 8 -6.90 8.96 12.64
CA ILE A 8 -6.15 7.73 12.42
C ILE A 8 -6.57 6.75 13.52
N THR A 9 -7.03 5.55 13.14
CA THR A 9 -7.39 4.49 14.11
C THR A 9 -6.15 3.90 14.79
N ASP A 10 -6.34 3.17 15.88
CA ASP A 10 -5.22 2.51 16.55
C ASP A 10 -4.62 1.40 15.68
N GLU A 11 -5.45 0.71 14.90
CA GLU A 11 -5.06 -0.31 13.93
C GLU A 11 -4.22 0.30 12.80
N GLN A 12 -4.68 1.41 12.20
CA GLN A 12 -3.90 2.13 11.19
C GLN A 12 -2.57 2.64 11.76
N LYS A 13 -2.60 3.18 12.97
CA LYS A 13 -1.40 3.67 13.65
C LYS A 13 -0.42 2.55 13.95
N ALA A 14 -0.88 1.35 14.25
CA ALA A 14 -0.02 0.19 14.44
C ALA A 14 0.70 -0.18 13.14
N VAL A 15 -0.03 -0.23 12.02
CA VAL A 15 0.56 -0.47 10.68
C VAL A 15 1.57 0.61 10.31
N LEU A 16 1.21 1.89 10.43
CA LEU A 16 2.11 3.00 10.09
C LEU A 16 3.38 3.00 10.94
N LYS A 17 3.33 2.50 12.18
CA LYS A 17 4.51 2.38 13.05
C LYS A 17 5.41 1.19 12.71
N SER A 18 4.91 0.18 12.01
CA SER A 18 5.74 -0.95 11.56
C SER A 18 6.49 -0.66 10.27
N LEU A 19 6.11 0.39 9.55
CA LEU A 19 6.82 0.88 8.37
C LEU A 19 8.11 1.60 8.79
N THR A 20 9.15 1.54 7.96
CA THR A 20 10.49 2.05 8.25
C THR A 20 10.57 3.57 8.24
N ASN A 21 9.99 4.23 7.22
CA ASN A 21 9.94 5.67 7.07
C ASN A 21 8.77 6.11 6.16
N PRO A 22 7.52 5.91 6.58
CA PRO A 22 6.37 6.19 5.75
C PRO A 22 6.08 7.70 5.63
N HIS A 23 5.83 8.14 4.40
CA HIS A 23 5.29 9.46 4.10
C HIS A 23 3.78 9.35 3.84
N ILE A 24 2.94 9.98 4.67
CA ILE A 24 1.50 10.02 4.43
C ILE A 24 1.21 10.95 3.26
N ALA A 25 0.70 10.40 2.16
CA ALA A 25 0.42 11.12 0.93
C ALA A 25 -1.05 11.58 0.85
N ALA A 26 -1.97 10.73 1.28
CA ALA A 26 -3.40 11.02 1.25
C ALA A 26 -4.13 10.32 2.41
N ALA A 27 -5.29 10.88 2.78
CA ALA A 27 -6.25 10.24 3.67
C ALA A 27 -7.65 10.49 3.12
N GLU A 28 -8.25 9.47 2.51
CA GLU A 28 -9.52 9.56 1.79
C GLU A 28 -10.45 8.43 2.19
N HIS A 29 -11.72 8.74 2.41
CA HIS A 29 -12.74 7.75 2.79
C HIS A 29 -12.34 6.87 4.00
N GLY A 30 -11.50 7.40 4.90
CA GLY A 30 -10.98 6.69 6.07
C GLY A 30 -9.72 5.86 5.83
N ALA A 31 -9.35 5.58 4.59
CA ALA A 31 -8.10 4.91 4.27
C ALA A 31 -6.93 5.90 4.27
N ILE A 32 -5.74 5.41 4.64
CA ILE A 32 -4.49 6.17 4.57
C ILE A 32 -3.62 5.59 3.46
N THR A 33 -3.14 6.46 2.58
CA THR A 33 -2.08 6.14 1.62
C THR A 33 -0.74 6.62 2.17
N ALA A 34 0.19 5.70 2.33
CA ALA A 34 1.56 5.99 2.75
C ALA A 34 2.56 5.52 1.70
N ILE A 35 3.66 6.25 1.54
CA ILE A 35 4.70 5.96 0.55
C ILE A 35 6.02 5.72 1.29
N GLU A 36 6.71 4.63 0.97
CA GLU A 36 8.10 4.39 1.33
C GLU A 36 8.97 4.37 0.09
N ILE A 37 10.12 5.05 0.18
CA ILE A 37 11.15 5.06 -0.86
C ILE A 37 12.34 4.35 -0.25
N HIS A 38 12.62 3.13 -0.69
CA HIS A 38 13.76 2.34 -0.21
C HIS A 38 15.05 2.74 -0.95
N ASP A 39 14.96 2.92 -2.27
CA ASP A 39 16.02 3.45 -3.11
C ASP A 39 15.46 4.09 -4.41
N ASP A 40 16.34 4.44 -5.35
CA ASP A 40 15.96 5.09 -6.61
C ASP A 40 15.04 4.24 -7.49
N HIS A 41 15.00 2.91 -7.33
CA HIS A 41 14.20 1.98 -8.14
C HIS A 41 13.12 1.24 -7.34
N ASP A 42 13.10 1.39 -6.02
CA ASP A 42 12.19 0.69 -5.13
C ASP A 42 11.33 1.66 -4.33
N VAL A 43 10.10 1.82 -4.80
CA VAL A 43 9.06 2.61 -4.14
C VAL A 43 7.90 1.69 -3.81
N VAL A 44 7.40 1.79 -2.59
CA VAL A 44 6.24 1.06 -2.10
C VAL A 44 5.14 2.03 -1.69
N VAL A 45 3.93 1.80 -2.20
CA VAL A 45 2.73 2.56 -1.87
C VAL A 45 1.81 1.68 -1.04
N TYR A 46 1.66 1.99 0.23
CA TYR A 46 0.81 1.28 1.18
C TYR A 46 -0.59 1.89 1.22
N HIS A 47 -1.62 1.04 1.24
CA HIS A 47 -3.01 1.40 1.46
C HIS A 47 -3.49 0.76 2.77
N VAL A 48 -3.71 1.58 3.79
CA VAL A 48 -4.08 1.14 5.13
C VAL A 48 -5.54 1.48 5.41
N GLN A 49 -6.38 0.46 5.50
CA GLN A 49 -7.79 0.61 5.84
C GLN A 49 -7.98 0.93 7.34
N PRO A 50 -9.15 1.47 7.75
CA PRO A 50 -9.43 1.78 9.16
C PRO A 50 -9.26 0.61 10.14
N ASP A 51 -9.46 -0.63 9.68
CA ASP A 51 -9.31 -1.84 10.47
C ASP A 51 -7.87 -2.38 10.53
N GLY A 52 -6.93 -1.69 9.88
CA GLY A 52 -5.53 -2.11 9.78
C GLY A 52 -5.25 -3.07 8.62
N THR A 53 -6.25 -3.42 7.80
CA THR A 53 -6.01 -4.18 6.57
C THR A 53 -5.06 -3.41 5.67
N LEU A 54 -3.98 -4.07 5.24
CA LEU A 54 -2.92 -3.50 4.44
C LEU A 54 -2.85 -4.20 3.08
N THR A 55 -2.83 -3.40 2.02
CA THR A 55 -2.34 -3.81 0.70
C THR A 55 -1.26 -2.84 0.26
N TYR A 56 -0.37 -3.24 -0.62
CA TYR A 56 0.65 -2.34 -1.13
C TYR A 56 0.95 -2.56 -2.60
N GLU A 57 1.41 -1.51 -3.26
CA GLU A 57 1.89 -1.54 -4.64
C GLU A 57 3.39 -1.30 -4.66
N ARG A 58 4.13 -2.05 -5.49
CA ARG A 58 5.58 -1.93 -5.63
C ARG A 58 6.01 -2.08 -7.08
N LEU A 59 7.13 -1.44 -7.43
CA LEU A 59 7.82 -1.66 -8.71
C LEU A 59 8.70 -2.93 -8.61
N VAL A 60 8.19 -4.08 -9.06
CA VAL A 60 8.87 -5.39 -8.88
C VAL A 60 10.08 -5.57 -9.82
N GLU A 61 10.08 -4.89 -10.97
CA GLU A 61 11.15 -5.00 -11.99
C GLU A 61 11.77 -3.62 -12.34
N GLY A 62 11.54 -2.61 -11.49
CA GLY A 62 11.99 -1.23 -11.71
C GLY A 62 11.04 -0.42 -12.59
N PHE A 63 11.47 0.79 -12.97
CA PHE A 63 10.65 1.68 -13.79
C PHE A 63 10.33 1.07 -15.15
N HIS A 64 9.11 1.33 -15.64
CA HIS A 64 8.51 0.86 -16.91
C HIS A 64 7.82 -0.51 -16.91
N TYR A 65 7.89 -1.27 -15.81
CA TYR A 65 7.21 -2.58 -15.69
C TYR A 65 5.83 -2.50 -15.01
N GLY A 66 5.38 -1.28 -14.70
CA GLY A 66 4.11 -1.04 -14.00
C GLY A 66 4.21 -1.30 -12.49
N TRP A 67 3.08 -1.10 -11.82
CA TRP A 67 2.93 -1.38 -10.40
C TRP A 67 2.32 -2.77 -10.22
N THR A 68 2.88 -3.56 -9.30
CA THR A 68 2.30 -4.83 -8.88
C THR A 68 1.72 -4.67 -7.49
N ARG A 69 0.52 -5.20 -7.26
CA ARG A 69 -0.18 -5.09 -5.98
C ARG A 69 -0.06 -6.38 -5.17
N PHE A 70 0.08 -6.22 -3.86
CA PHE A 70 0.32 -7.29 -2.91
C PHE A 70 -0.60 -7.17 -1.68
N ASP A 71 -0.89 -8.31 -1.05
CA ASP A 71 -1.48 -8.36 0.29
C ASP A 71 -0.44 -8.15 1.40
N SER A 72 -0.88 -8.10 2.65
CA SER A 72 -0.01 -7.91 3.82
C SER A 72 1.01 -9.04 4.05
N GLU A 73 0.81 -10.20 3.44
CA GLU A 73 1.72 -11.36 3.54
C GLU A 73 2.74 -11.38 2.38
N GLY A 74 2.60 -10.48 1.42
CA GLY A 74 3.49 -10.34 0.26
C GLY A 74 3.10 -11.20 -0.95
N PHE A 75 1.87 -11.70 -1.00
CA PHE A 75 1.36 -12.38 -2.20
C PHE A 75 0.77 -11.37 -3.17
N GLU A 76 1.06 -11.54 -4.47
CA GLU A 76 0.46 -10.72 -5.52
C GLU A 76 -1.07 -10.92 -5.53
N ILE A 77 -1.81 -9.82 -5.67
CA ILE A 77 -3.27 -9.82 -5.73
C ILE A 77 -3.78 -9.08 -6.96
N ASP A 78 -4.91 -9.54 -7.51
CA ASP A 78 -5.60 -8.90 -8.63
C ASP A 78 -6.42 -7.66 -8.19
N ALA A 79 -7.13 -7.04 -9.15
CA ALA A 79 -7.97 -5.88 -8.89
C ALA A 79 -9.13 -6.17 -7.91
N ASP A 80 -9.53 -7.43 -7.79
CA ASP A 80 -10.59 -7.92 -6.90
C ASP A 80 -10.03 -8.38 -5.54
N ASN A 81 -8.71 -8.22 -5.30
CA ASN A 81 -7.94 -8.65 -4.13
C ASN A 81 -7.86 -10.17 -3.95
N ASN A 82 -7.98 -10.95 -5.03
CA ASN A 82 -7.70 -12.39 -4.99
C ASN A 82 -6.20 -12.63 -5.19
N ARG A 83 -5.65 -13.61 -4.48
CA ARG A 83 -4.25 -14.03 -4.69
C ARG A 83 -4.06 -14.58 -6.10
N VAL A 84 -3.04 -14.07 -6.78
CA VAL A 84 -2.57 -14.62 -8.05
C VAL A 84 -1.77 -15.88 -7.74
N VAL A 85 -2.26 -17.03 -8.23
CA VAL A 85 -1.55 -18.31 -8.14
C VAL A 85 -0.84 -18.54 -9.47
N ASP A 86 0.46 -18.86 -9.44
CA ASP A 86 1.25 -19.14 -10.65
C ASP A 86 0.51 -20.14 -11.55
N GLY A 87 0.06 -19.67 -12.71
CA GLY A 87 -0.73 -20.43 -13.70
C GLY A 87 -2.06 -19.80 -14.14
N LEU A 88 -2.48 -18.67 -13.56
CA LEU A 88 -3.70 -17.93 -13.94
C LEU A 88 -3.45 -16.46 -14.32
N ARG A 89 -2.22 -16.12 -14.75
CA ARG A 89 -2.06 -14.92 -15.58
C ARG A 89 -2.66 -15.27 -16.93
N ASP A 90 -3.95 -14.96 -17.10
CA ASP A 90 -4.59 -15.02 -18.41
C ASP A 90 -3.73 -14.19 -19.38
N GLU A 91 -3.20 -14.87 -20.41
CA GLU A 91 -2.44 -14.25 -21.51
C GLU A 91 -3.25 -13.17 -22.25
#